data_AF-A0A7V1FA38-F1
#
_entry.id   AF-A0A7V1FA38-F1
#
_cell.length_a   1.000
_cell.length_b   1.000
_cell.length_c   1.000
_cell.angle_alpha   90.00
_cell.angle_beta   90.00
_cell.angle_gamma   90.00
#
_symmetry.space_group_name_H-M   'P 1'
#
loop_
_entity.id
_entity.type
_entity.pdbx_description
1 polymer ?
#
loop_
_entity_poly.entity_id
_entity_poly.type
_entity_poly.pdbx_seq_one_letter_code
_entity_poly.pdbx_strand_id
1 'polypeptide(L)'
;MTHKKVVKEQGQSGVEEIFWKRSGRQLTYAPAEKIPVIEVSNFPMLGKLTALRFLEWVQNNPGGVISLPTGKTPEHFIKWVIHYLKNWNLPEVQKDLAENGVDPAVFPDMKRLVFVQIDEFYPINPNQHNSYYYYVNKFYIKGFGMDPEKALLIDTSQIGIPEGIRPEDVFPNNVVDISLRTRQASHTQERLQKRVIEAVDQFCTDYEKKIRALGGIGFFLGGIGPDGHIAFNVRGSDYYSTTRLTSTNYETQAAAATDLGGIEVARNRLVITIGLSTISFNKDVVAIIIAAGEAKARVVADAIQQKRNNLYPAAVLQDLPNARFYITQGAAKLLQERRYEDVSKAEILSDETVEQIIIDLALHKQKRLRDLVKSDFMSIRSSAEILKKTGQDSKTLAKRVEEVLIKKIEDGLTTPEGDVFMHTAPHHDDIMLGYLPYIVHLVRTAKNKHFFNYMTSGFTAVTNAYV
;
A
#
# COMPACT_ATOMS: atom_id res chain seq x y z
N MET A 1 11.68 -6.66 46.15
CA MET A 1 12.04 -5.39 45.47
C MET A 1 10.92 -5.05 44.51
N THR A 2 10.32 -3.90 44.71
CA THR A 2 9.07 -3.41 44.13
C THR A 2 9.08 -3.37 42.60
N HIS A 3 8.19 -4.14 41.97
CA HIS A 3 7.80 -3.98 40.58
C HIS A 3 7.24 -2.57 40.37
N LYS A 4 8.02 -1.68 39.77
CA LYS A 4 7.51 -0.42 39.22
C LYS A 4 6.55 -0.79 38.08
N LYS A 5 5.25 -0.69 38.34
CA LYS A 5 4.23 -0.50 37.29
C LYS A 5 4.68 0.69 36.45
N VAL A 6 5.07 0.41 35.21
CA VAL A 6 5.21 1.45 34.19
C VAL A 6 3.80 1.99 33.97
N VAL A 7 3.55 3.20 34.45
CA VAL A 7 2.35 3.95 34.12
C VAL A 7 2.45 4.23 32.63
N LYS A 8 1.61 3.57 31.81
CA LYS A 8 1.46 3.90 30.38
C LYS A 8 1.10 5.38 30.29
N GLU A 9 1.92 6.19 29.61
CA GLU A 9 1.49 7.51 29.16
C GLU A 9 0.24 7.31 28.29
N GLN A 10 -0.83 8.08 28.58
CA GLN A 10 -2.07 8.02 27.81
C GLN A 10 -1.76 8.33 26.33
N GLY A 11 -1.92 7.33 25.45
CA GLY A 11 -1.86 7.52 24.00
C GLY A 11 -0.90 6.61 23.22
N GLN A 12 0.04 5.90 23.87
CA GLN A 12 0.99 5.05 23.16
C GLN A 12 0.54 3.58 23.13
N SER A 13 0.45 3.02 21.92
CA SER A 13 0.11 1.61 21.68
C SER A 13 1.21 0.69 22.21
N GLY A 14 0.83 -0.31 23.00
CA GLY A 14 1.76 -1.35 23.47
C GLY A 14 2.22 -2.25 22.32
N VAL A 15 1.33 -2.52 21.36
CA VAL A 15 1.67 -3.27 20.14
C VAL A 15 2.76 -2.54 19.34
N GLU A 16 2.54 -1.25 19.03
CA GLU A 16 3.52 -0.45 18.28
C GLU A 16 4.86 -0.37 19.00
N GLU A 17 4.86 -0.15 20.32
CA GLU A 17 6.09 -0.07 21.11
C GLU A 17 6.91 -1.36 21.03
N ILE A 18 6.26 -2.53 21.12
CA ILE A 18 6.93 -3.83 21.04
C ILE A 18 7.55 -4.03 19.65
N PHE A 19 6.80 -3.77 18.58
CA PHE A 19 7.29 -3.98 17.22
C PHE A 19 8.36 -2.98 16.81
N TRP A 20 8.21 -1.72 17.22
CA TRP A 20 9.24 -0.71 17.04
C TRP A 20 10.55 -1.09 17.75
N LYS A 21 10.49 -1.53 19.01
CA LYS A 21 11.70 -2.00 19.72
C LYS A 21 12.33 -3.20 19.03
N ARG A 22 11.52 -4.15 18.55
CA ARG A 22 12.00 -5.32 17.80
C ARG A 22 12.65 -4.95 16.46
N SER A 23 12.24 -3.85 15.83
CA SER A 23 12.86 -3.40 14.59
C SER A 23 14.29 -2.89 14.80
N GLY A 24 14.67 -2.53 16.04
CA GLY A 24 16.01 -2.02 16.36
C GLY A 24 16.31 -0.64 15.75
N ARG A 25 15.27 0.11 15.39
CA ARG A 25 15.35 1.42 14.72
C ARG A 25 14.80 2.52 15.61
N GLN A 26 14.98 3.77 15.22
CA GLN A 26 14.18 4.86 15.76
C GLN A 26 12.79 4.88 15.12
N LEU A 27 11.80 5.33 15.89
CA LEU A 27 10.42 5.44 15.41
C LEU A 27 10.29 6.52 14.34
N THR A 28 11.12 7.58 14.43
CA THR A 28 11.18 8.67 13.45
C THR A 28 12.58 9.27 13.43
N TYR A 29 13.15 9.46 12.24
CA TYR A 29 14.42 10.16 12.04
C TYR A 29 14.15 11.62 11.61
N ALA A 30 13.82 12.49 12.56
CA ALA A 30 13.53 13.90 12.28
C ALA A 30 14.81 14.70 11.91
N PRO A 31 14.73 15.72 11.04
CA PRO A 31 13.54 16.21 10.33
C PRO A 31 13.28 15.50 8.97
N ALA A 32 14.07 14.48 8.62
CA ALA A 32 13.96 13.79 7.33
C ALA A 32 12.63 13.05 7.22
N GLU A 33 12.28 12.26 8.22
CA GLU A 33 11.00 11.56 8.32
C GLU A 33 9.96 12.44 9.03
N LYS A 34 8.80 12.64 8.37
CA LYS A 34 7.69 13.45 8.89
C LYS A 34 6.52 12.60 9.40
N ILE A 35 6.57 11.30 9.15
CA ILE A 35 5.60 10.33 9.67
C ILE A 35 6.39 9.19 10.32
N PRO A 36 6.01 8.74 11.51
CA PRO A 36 6.69 7.63 12.15
C PRO A 36 6.53 6.30 11.41
N VAL A 37 7.57 5.46 11.46
CA VAL A 37 7.68 4.22 10.69
C VAL A 37 8.04 3.04 11.59
N ILE A 38 7.33 1.93 11.41
CA ILE A 38 7.67 0.63 12.01
C ILE A 38 8.02 -0.34 10.89
N GLU A 39 9.26 -0.82 10.91
CA GLU A 39 9.78 -1.78 9.93
C GLU A 39 9.58 -3.22 10.41
N VAL A 40 9.19 -4.08 9.48
CA VAL A 40 9.11 -5.53 9.69
C VAL A 40 9.88 -6.29 8.62
N SER A 41 10.26 -7.53 8.92
CA SER A 41 11.09 -8.34 8.03
C SER A 41 10.38 -8.82 6.77
N ASN A 42 9.08 -9.06 6.83
CA ASN A 42 8.33 -9.66 5.72
C ASN A 42 6.83 -9.33 5.76
N PHE A 43 6.14 -9.72 4.68
CA PHE A 43 4.73 -9.40 4.45
C PHE A 43 3.76 -10.09 5.44
N PRO A 44 3.93 -11.37 5.83
CA PRO A 44 3.13 -11.96 6.91
C PRO A 44 3.26 -11.23 8.26
N MET A 45 4.47 -10.80 8.64
CA MET A 45 4.70 -10.03 9.85
C MET A 45 4.08 -8.64 9.78
N LEU A 46 4.03 -8.03 8.59
CA LEU A 46 3.31 -6.77 8.36
C LEU A 46 1.82 -6.93 8.66
N GLY A 47 1.21 -8.00 8.15
CA GLY A 47 -0.19 -8.34 8.46
C GLY A 47 -0.42 -8.59 9.95
N LYS A 48 0.50 -9.31 10.62
CA LYS A 48 0.40 -9.62 12.06
C LYS A 48 0.45 -8.36 12.92
N LEU A 49 1.44 -7.48 12.71
CA LEU A 49 1.54 -6.18 13.38
C LEU A 49 0.23 -5.40 13.24
N THR A 50 -0.26 -5.30 12.00
CA THR A 50 -1.47 -4.54 11.67
C THR A 50 -2.70 -5.13 12.38
N ALA A 51 -2.83 -6.46 12.41
CA ALA A 51 -3.94 -7.16 13.05
C ALA A 51 -3.94 -6.95 14.56
N LEU A 52 -2.80 -7.14 15.22
CA LEU A 52 -2.66 -6.93 16.66
C LEU A 52 -2.95 -5.49 17.05
N ARG A 53 -2.45 -4.51 16.27
CA ARG A 53 -2.71 -3.10 16.53
C ARG A 53 -4.20 -2.75 16.39
N PHE A 54 -4.86 -3.32 15.39
CA PHE A 54 -6.30 -3.16 15.21
C PHE A 54 -7.08 -3.76 16.39
N LEU A 55 -6.77 -4.98 16.82
CA LEU A 55 -7.46 -5.63 17.95
C LEU A 55 -7.25 -4.84 19.26
N GLU A 56 -6.03 -4.37 19.53
CA GLU A 56 -5.74 -3.47 20.66
C GLU A 56 -6.59 -2.18 20.57
N TRP A 57 -6.71 -1.59 19.37
CA TRP A 57 -7.53 -0.39 19.20
C TRP A 57 -9.01 -0.68 19.47
N VAL A 58 -9.54 -1.81 18.98
CA VAL A 58 -10.95 -2.21 19.20
C VAL A 58 -11.24 -2.44 20.68
N GLN A 59 -10.33 -3.07 21.45
CA GLN A 59 -10.48 -3.24 22.90
C GLN A 59 -10.64 -1.89 23.62
N ASN A 60 -9.91 -0.87 23.17
CA ASN A 60 -9.93 0.46 23.78
C ASN A 60 -11.05 1.37 23.24
N ASN A 61 -11.68 1.01 22.12
CA ASN A 61 -12.66 1.84 21.43
C ASN A 61 -13.90 1.01 21.04
N PRO A 62 -14.64 0.45 22.01
CA PRO A 62 -15.82 -0.35 21.72
C PRO A 62 -16.88 0.51 21.01
N GLY A 63 -17.22 0.13 19.78
CA GLY A 63 -18.13 0.92 18.94
C GLY A 63 -17.49 2.08 18.18
N GLY A 64 -16.17 2.13 18.12
CA GLY A 64 -15.46 3.09 17.29
C GLY A 64 -15.75 2.94 15.79
N VAL A 65 -15.51 4.02 15.06
CA VAL A 65 -15.68 4.09 13.60
C VAL A 65 -14.40 3.65 12.91
N ILE A 66 -14.48 2.66 12.03
CA ILE A 66 -13.32 2.11 11.33
C ILE A 66 -13.49 2.19 9.82
N SER A 67 -12.38 2.27 9.11
CA SER A 67 -12.34 2.19 7.65
C SER A 67 -11.12 1.39 7.21
N LEU A 68 -11.36 0.30 6.46
CA LEU A 68 -10.35 -0.70 6.11
C LEU A 68 -10.22 -0.84 4.58
N PRO A 69 -9.03 -1.15 4.05
CA PRO A 69 -8.78 -1.15 2.62
C PRO A 69 -9.22 -2.45 1.96
N THR A 70 -9.34 -2.46 0.64
CA THR A 70 -9.61 -3.66 -0.15
C THR A 70 -8.35 -4.13 -0.89
N GLY A 71 -8.47 -5.20 -1.68
CA GLY A 71 -7.39 -5.74 -2.50
C GLY A 71 -6.51 -6.78 -1.81
N LYS A 72 -5.31 -7.01 -2.38
CA LYS A 72 -4.38 -8.06 -1.93
C LYS A 72 -3.51 -7.63 -0.74
N THR A 73 -3.20 -6.34 -0.63
CA THR A 73 -2.33 -5.81 0.43
C THR A 73 -2.82 -6.13 1.86
N PRO A 74 -4.12 -6.04 2.20
CA PRO A 74 -4.60 -6.38 3.54
C PRO A 74 -4.82 -7.89 3.79
N GLU A 75 -4.47 -8.79 2.86
CA GLU A 75 -4.80 -10.22 2.98
C GLU A 75 -4.28 -10.85 4.30
N HIS A 76 -3.00 -10.66 4.62
CA HIS A 76 -2.46 -11.20 5.87
C HIS A 76 -3.05 -10.52 7.10
N PHE A 77 -3.38 -9.23 7.03
CA PHE A 77 -4.08 -8.54 8.12
C PHE A 77 -5.43 -9.22 8.40
N ILE A 78 -6.24 -9.46 7.36
CA ILE A 78 -7.54 -10.15 7.46
C ILE A 78 -7.35 -11.55 8.05
N LYS A 79 -6.41 -12.33 7.51
CA LYS A 79 -6.13 -13.70 7.97
C LYS A 79 -5.75 -13.74 9.45
N TRP A 80 -4.88 -12.83 9.90
CA TRP A 80 -4.48 -12.75 11.30
C TRP A 80 -5.63 -12.34 12.22
N VAL A 81 -6.43 -11.33 11.85
CA VAL A 81 -7.62 -10.94 12.63
C VAL A 81 -8.58 -12.12 12.78
N ILE A 82 -8.91 -12.80 11.67
CA ILE A 82 -9.79 -13.98 11.71
C ILE A 82 -9.20 -15.10 12.57
N HIS A 83 -7.89 -15.35 12.45
CA HIS A 83 -7.19 -16.34 13.26
C HIS A 83 -7.32 -16.04 14.76
N TYR A 84 -7.05 -14.81 15.18
CA TYR A 84 -7.17 -14.40 16.58
C TYR A 84 -8.60 -14.46 17.09
N LEU A 85 -9.58 -13.97 16.33
CA LEU A 85 -10.99 -13.98 16.73
C LEU A 85 -11.53 -15.41 16.90
N LYS A 86 -11.18 -16.34 15.99
CA LYS A 86 -11.65 -17.73 16.06
C LYS A 86 -10.99 -18.55 17.15
N ASN A 87 -9.70 -18.30 17.39
CA ASN A 87 -8.88 -19.12 18.26
C ASN A 87 -8.54 -18.41 19.59
N TRP A 88 -9.31 -17.39 19.96
CA TRP A 88 -9.00 -16.50 21.09
C TRP A 88 -8.66 -17.22 22.37
N ASN A 89 -9.37 -18.30 22.70
CA ASN A 89 -9.22 -19.04 23.96
C ASN A 89 -8.11 -20.11 23.93
N LEU A 90 -7.41 -20.32 22.81
CA LEU A 90 -6.31 -21.27 22.76
C LEU A 90 -5.10 -20.73 23.54
N PRO A 91 -4.41 -21.55 24.36
CA PRO A 91 -3.29 -21.10 25.18
C PRO A 91 -2.16 -20.42 24.38
N GLU A 92 -1.83 -20.94 23.19
CA GLU A 92 -0.82 -20.39 22.30
C GLU A 92 -1.22 -19.02 21.74
N VAL A 93 -2.51 -18.81 21.47
CA VAL A 93 -3.04 -17.53 20.98
C VAL A 93 -3.07 -16.51 22.11
N GLN A 94 -3.54 -16.88 23.29
CA GLN A 94 -3.53 -16.03 24.49
C GLN A 94 -2.11 -15.56 24.82
N LYS A 95 -1.13 -16.47 24.75
CA LYS A 95 0.28 -16.15 24.93
C LYS A 95 0.78 -15.17 23.86
N ASP A 96 0.51 -15.45 22.58
CA ASP A 96 0.94 -14.58 21.49
C ASP A 96 0.32 -13.17 21.58
N LEU A 97 -0.95 -13.04 21.96
CA LEU A 97 -1.59 -11.74 22.20
C LEU A 97 -0.88 -10.95 23.31
N ALA A 98 -0.66 -11.59 24.47
CA ALA A 98 0.00 -10.96 25.61
C ALA A 98 1.44 -10.52 25.31
N GLU A 99 2.22 -11.39 24.65
CA GLU A 99 3.61 -11.10 24.24
C GLU A 99 3.72 -9.97 23.21
N ASN A 100 2.62 -9.65 22.53
CA ASN A 100 2.56 -8.61 21.53
C ASN A 100 1.70 -7.41 21.94
N GLY A 101 1.33 -7.29 23.22
CA GLY A 101 0.73 -6.07 23.77
C GLY A 101 -0.79 -5.95 23.64
N VAL A 102 -1.48 -7.01 23.24
CA VAL A 102 -2.95 -7.10 23.26
C VAL A 102 -3.38 -7.78 24.55
N ASP A 103 -4.41 -7.26 25.23
CA ASP A 103 -4.90 -7.87 26.47
C ASP A 103 -5.68 -9.16 26.15
N PRO A 104 -5.16 -10.36 26.50
CA PRO A 104 -5.82 -11.61 26.15
C PRO A 104 -7.12 -11.85 26.94
N ALA A 105 -7.32 -11.14 28.06
CA ALA A 105 -8.52 -11.26 28.89
C ALA A 105 -9.73 -10.47 28.35
N VAL A 106 -9.51 -9.56 27.41
CA VAL A 106 -10.56 -8.69 26.86
C VAL A 106 -10.86 -9.07 25.42
N PHE A 107 -11.95 -9.78 25.16
CA PHE A 107 -12.34 -10.08 23.78
C PHE A 107 -12.76 -8.80 23.02
N PRO A 108 -12.26 -8.53 21.80
CA PRO A 108 -12.60 -7.32 21.06
C PRO A 108 -14.05 -7.38 20.53
N ASP A 109 -14.85 -6.37 20.85
CA ASP A 109 -16.26 -6.30 20.41
C ASP A 109 -16.39 -5.78 18.97
N MET A 110 -16.35 -6.73 18.03
CA MET A 110 -16.47 -6.45 16.59
C MET A 110 -17.88 -6.01 16.18
N LYS A 111 -18.93 -6.38 16.94
CA LYS A 111 -20.34 -6.10 16.59
C LYS A 111 -20.73 -4.66 16.86
N ARG A 112 -20.07 -4.01 17.82
CA ARG A 112 -20.37 -2.60 18.11
C ARG A 112 -19.76 -1.64 17.12
N LEU A 113 -18.68 -2.02 16.45
CA LEU A 113 -17.95 -1.18 15.50
C LEU A 113 -18.86 -0.66 14.37
N VAL A 114 -18.59 0.56 13.94
CA VAL A 114 -19.22 1.18 12.77
C VAL A 114 -18.23 1.12 11.61
N PHE A 115 -18.62 0.48 10.50
CA PHE A 115 -17.74 0.33 9.34
C PHE A 115 -18.02 1.42 8.30
N VAL A 116 -16.98 2.06 7.78
CA VAL A 116 -17.05 3.01 6.67
C VAL A 116 -16.26 2.46 5.48
N GLN A 117 -16.96 2.16 4.39
CA GLN A 117 -16.32 1.75 3.14
C GLN A 117 -15.52 2.92 2.53
N ILE A 118 -14.28 2.63 2.11
CA ILE A 118 -13.37 3.64 1.57
C ILE A 118 -13.81 4.07 0.16
N ASP A 119 -14.08 3.10 -0.71
CA ASP A 119 -14.34 3.35 -2.12
C ASP A 119 -15.08 2.20 -2.82
N GLU A 120 -15.56 2.48 -4.03
CA GLU A 120 -16.16 1.52 -4.97
C GLU A 120 -16.00 2.01 -6.41
N PHE A 121 -15.80 1.09 -7.35
CA PHE A 121 -15.82 1.40 -8.78
C PHE A 121 -17.23 1.81 -9.23
N TYR A 122 -17.34 2.73 -10.18
CA TYR A 122 -18.62 3.21 -10.65
C TYR A 122 -18.70 3.31 -12.18
N PRO A 123 -19.78 2.79 -12.80
CA PRO A 123 -20.77 1.87 -12.22
C PRO A 123 -20.16 0.46 -12.07
N ILE A 124 -20.57 -0.25 -11.03
CA ILE A 124 -20.30 -1.68 -10.85
C ILE A 124 -21.52 -2.33 -10.19
N ASN A 125 -21.76 -3.61 -10.45
CA ASN A 125 -22.80 -4.34 -9.73
C ASN A 125 -22.23 -4.86 -8.39
N PRO A 126 -22.87 -4.56 -7.24
CA PRO A 126 -22.37 -4.91 -5.91
C PRO A 126 -22.27 -6.42 -5.65
N ASN A 127 -22.93 -7.25 -6.46
CA ASN A 127 -22.86 -8.71 -6.36
C ASN A 127 -21.68 -9.32 -7.13
N GLN A 128 -20.96 -8.52 -7.94
CA GLN A 128 -19.78 -9.01 -8.66
C GLN A 128 -18.62 -9.27 -7.69
N HIS A 129 -17.88 -10.35 -7.90
CA HIS A 129 -16.77 -10.71 -7.00
C HIS A 129 -15.62 -9.71 -6.97
N ASN A 130 -15.49 -8.88 -7.99
CA ASN A 130 -14.51 -7.79 -8.07
C ASN A 130 -15.06 -6.43 -7.62
N SER A 131 -16.27 -6.38 -7.06
CA SER A 131 -16.78 -5.19 -6.36
C SER A 131 -16.20 -5.10 -4.94
N TYR A 132 -15.90 -3.87 -4.52
CA TYR A 132 -15.42 -3.60 -3.17
C TYR A 132 -16.54 -3.73 -2.12
N TYR A 133 -17.79 -3.46 -2.49
CA TYR A 133 -18.97 -3.78 -1.70
C TYR A 133 -19.04 -5.29 -1.39
N TYR A 134 -18.86 -6.14 -2.40
CA TYR A 134 -18.79 -7.60 -2.19
C TYR A 134 -17.62 -7.98 -1.28
N TYR A 135 -16.42 -7.43 -1.54
CA TYR A 135 -15.22 -7.69 -0.75
C TYR A 135 -15.43 -7.34 0.73
N VAL A 136 -15.93 -6.15 1.03
CA VAL A 136 -16.17 -5.66 2.39
C VAL A 136 -17.18 -6.55 3.12
N ASN A 137 -18.30 -6.87 2.48
CA ASN A 137 -19.30 -7.75 3.08
C ASN A 137 -18.74 -9.14 3.40
N LYS A 138 -17.96 -9.71 2.48
CA LYS A 138 -17.39 -11.06 2.64
C LYS A 138 -16.31 -11.10 3.70
N PHE A 139 -15.30 -10.23 3.61
CA PHE A 139 -14.06 -10.35 4.38
C PHE A 139 -14.10 -9.57 5.70
N TYR A 140 -14.81 -8.45 5.76
CA TYR A 140 -14.90 -7.64 6.97
C TYR A 140 -16.19 -7.88 7.73
N ILE A 141 -17.34 -7.61 7.11
CA ILE A 141 -18.62 -7.70 7.83
C ILE A 141 -18.87 -9.14 8.30
N LYS A 142 -18.91 -10.09 7.36
CA LYS A 142 -19.04 -11.51 7.69
C LYS A 142 -17.77 -12.09 8.31
N GLY A 143 -16.60 -11.77 7.77
CA GLY A 143 -15.33 -12.36 8.20
C GLY A 143 -14.93 -12.02 9.63
N PHE A 144 -15.18 -10.77 10.07
CA PHE A 144 -14.89 -10.33 11.44
C PHE A 144 -16.12 -10.42 12.37
N GLY A 145 -17.29 -10.79 11.85
CA GLY A 145 -18.52 -10.89 12.62
C GLY A 145 -19.08 -9.53 13.06
N MET A 146 -18.93 -8.51 12.23
CA MET A 146 -19.48 -7.17 12.46
C MET A 146 -20.99 -7.13 12.18
N ASP A 147 -21.65 -6.11 12.71
CA ASP A 147 -23.07 -5.85 12.48
C ASP A 147 -23.29 -5.15 11.12
N PRO A 148 -23.98 -5.78 10.15
CA PRO A 148 -24.25 -5.15 8.85
C PRO A 148 -25.04 -3.85 8.93
N GLU A 149 -25.91 -3.69 9.94
CA GLU A 149 -26.73 -2.47 10.10
C GLU A 149 -25.89 -1.25 10.51
N LYS A 150 -24.66 -1.50 11.01
CA LYS A 150 -23.69 -0.47 11.38
C LYS A 150 -22.63 -0.22 10.31
N ALA A 151 -22.84 -0.75 9.10
CA ALA A 151 -21.95 -0.51 7.98
C ALA A 151 -22.50 0.60 7.07
N LEU A 152 -21.72 1.65 6.88
CA LEU A 152 -21.90 2.61 5.80
C LEU A 152 -21.23 2.05 4.55
N LEU A 153 -22.01 1.46 3.66
CA LEU A 153 -21.53 0.86 2.42
C LEU A 153 -21.88 1.71 1.20
N ILE A 154 -21.10 1.55 0.13
CA ILE A 154 -21.32 2.22 -1.15
C ILE A 154 -21.99 1.22 -2.10
N ASP A 155 -23.32 1.11 -2.01
CA ASP A 155 -24.12 0.28 -2.94
C ASP A 155 -24.48 1.09 -4.18
N THR A 156 -23.67 0.95 -5.22
CA THR A 156 -23.82 1.63 -6.51
C THR A 156 -25.12 1.33 -7.24
N SER A 157 -25.81 0.23 -6.91
CA SER A 157 -27.10 -0.12 -7.52
C SER A 157 -28.26 0.72 -6.99
N GLN A 158 -28.11 1.31 -5.81
CA GLN A 158 -29.13 2.12 -5.14
C GLN A 158 -28.92 3.64 -5.30
N ILE A 159 -27.84 4.05 -5.97
CA ILE A 159 -27.49 5.48 -6.10
C ILE A 159 -28.10 6.06 -7.37
N GLY A 160 -29.27 6.68 -7.23
CA GLY A 160 -29.88 7.51 -8.26
C GLY A 160 -30.48 6.77 -9.46
N ILE A 161 -30.28 5.45 -9.57
CA ILE A 161 -30.86 4.63 -10.64
C ILE A 161 -32.38 4.54 -10.44
N PRO A 162 -33.21 4.92 -11.44
CA PRO A 162 -34.65 4.81 -11.32
C PRO A 162 -35.13 3.35 -11.20
N GLU A 163 -36.26 3.15 -10.52
CA GLU A 163 -36.86 1.82 -10.37
C GLU A 163 -37.13 1.17 -11.73
N GLY A 164 -36.73 -0.10 -11.87
CA GLY A 164 -36.88 -0.87 -13.10
C GLY A 164 -35.85 -0.58 -14.21
N ILE A 165 -34.93 0.36 -14.01
CA ILE A 165 -33.83 0.66 -14.95
C ILE A 165 -32.54 0.01 -14.45
N ARG A 166 -31.76 -0.59 -15.35
CA ARG A 166 -30.44 -1.14 -14.99
C ARG A 166 -29.34 -0.08 -15.17
N PRO A 167 -28.24 -0.14 -14.39
CA PRO A 167 -27.14 0.80 -14.53
C PRO A 167 -26.57 0.89 -15.96
N GLU A 168 -26.54 -0.22 -16.70
CA GLU A 168 -26.03 -0.26 -18.08
C GLU A 168 -26.95 0.47 -19.06
N ASP A 169 -28.25 0.58 -18.73
CA ASP A 169 -29.22 1.34 -19.51
C ASP A 169 -29.05 2.85 -19.28
N VAL A 170 -28.47 3.26 -18.14
CA VAL A 170 -28.10 4.66 -17.86
C VAL A 170 -26.75 5.00 -18.49
N PHE A 171 -25.74 4.14 -18.28
CA PHE A 171 -24.37 4.34 -18.75
C PHE A 171 -23.99 3.21 -19.72
N PRO A 172 -24.31 3.36 -21.03
CA PRO A 172 -23.88 2.41 -22.04
C PRO A 172 -22.38 2.18 -21.99
N ASN A 173 -21.96 0.92 -22.09
CA ASN A 173 -20.55 0.49 -21.98
C ASN A 173 -19.88 0.88 -20.65
N ASN A 174 -20.65 1.17 -19.60
CA ASN A 174 -20.18 1.66 -18.30
C ASN A 174 -19.42 3.00 -18.36
N VAL A 175 -19.61 3.79 -19.42
CA VAL A 175 -18.94 5.08 -19.57
C VAL A 175 -19.75 6.17 -18.89
N VAL A 176 -19.13 6.87 -17.95
CA VAL A 176 -19.73 7.98 -17.21
C VAL A 176 -19.06 9.28 -17.64
N ASP A 177 -19.79 10.11 -18.38
CA ASP A 177 -19.31 11.43 -18.78
C ASP A 177 -19.50 12.47 -17.67
N ILE A 178 -18.47 12.69 -16.86
CA ILE A 178 -18.48 13.66 -15.77
C ILE A 178 -18.63 15.12 -16.24
N SER A 179 -18.46 15.42 -17.53
CA SER A 179 -18.69 16.79 -18.04
C SER A 179 -20.15 17.20 -17.91
N LEU A 180 -21.09 16.24 -17.88
CA LEU A 180 -22.53 16.46 -17.64
C LEU A 180 -22.85 17.11 -16.29
N ARG A 181 -21.91 17.16 -15.35
CA ARG A 181 -22.04 17.98 -14.14
C ARG A 181 -22.22 19.47 -14.46
N THR A 182 -21.52 19.96 -15.48
CA THR A 182 -21.46 21.40 -15.79
C THR A 182 -22.13 21.75 -17.11
N ARG A 183 -22.02 20.90 -18.14
CA ARG A 183 -22.66 21.15 -19.43
C ARG A 183 -24.13 20.76 -19.43
N GLN A 184 -24.89 21.32 -20.36
CA GLN A 184 -26.27 20.93 -20.59
C GLN A 184 -26.37 19.59 -21.33
N ALA A 185 -27.39 18.81 -20.99
CA ALA A 185 -27.72 17.58 -21.67
C ALA A 185 -28.44 17.86 -22.99
N SER A 186 -27.97 17.25 -24.08
CA SER A 186 -28.45 17.47 -25.45
C SER A 186 -29.62 16.57 -25.84
N HIS A 187 -29.76 15.39 -25.23
CA HIS A 187 -30.82 14.43 -25.53
C HIS A 187 -31.30 13.68 -24.27
N THR A 188 -32.33 12.84 -24.41
CA THR A 188 -32.99 12.17 -23.27
C THR A 188 -32.03 11.30 -22.46
N GLN A 189 -31.16 10.52 -23.11
CA GLN A 189 -30.16 9.71 -22.42
C GLN A 189 -29.20 10.56 -21.58
N GLU A 190 -28.66 11.67 -22.11
CA GLU A 190 -27.79 12.56 -21.33
C GLU A 190 -28.54 13.23 -20.18
N ARG A 191 -29.84 13.52 -20.32
CA ARG A 191 -30.66 14.04 -19.21
C ARG A 191 -30.77 13.02 -18.08
N LEU A 192 -30.96 11.74 -18.42
CA LEU A 192 -30.97 10.65 -17.45
C LEU A 192 -29.61 10.49 -16.78
N GLN A 193 -28.52 10.44 -17.56
CA GLN A 193 -27.14 10.35 -17.04
C GLN A 193 -26.80 11.51 -16.10
N LYS A 194 -27.12 12.75 -16.52
CA LYS A 194 -26.90 13.95 -15.71
C LYS A 194 -27.64 13.86 -14.37
N ARG A 195 -28.92 13.47 -14.38
CA ARG A 195 -29.71 13.29 -13.15
C ARG A 195 -29.09 12.22 -12.22
N VAL A 196 -28.61 11.11 -12.77
CA VAL A 196 -27.96 10.06 -11.99
C VAL A 196 -26.62 10.54 -11.41
N ILE A 197 -25.79 11.24 -12.19
CA ILE A 197 -24.53 11.82 -11.70
C ILE A 197 -24.79 12.81 -10.55
N GLU A 198 -25.81 13.66 -10.67
CA GLU A 198 -26.21 14.60 -9.61
C GLU A 198 -26.67 13.85 -8.34
N ALA A 199 -27.37 12.72 -8.49
CA ALA A 199 -27.73 11.86 -7.37
C ALA A 199 -26.51 11.17 -6.72
N VAL A 200 -25.48 10.81 -7.51
CA VAL A 200 -24.20 10.31 -6.98
C VAL A 200 -23.48 11.39 -6.17
N ASP A 201 -23.46 12.63 -6.66
CA ASP A 201 -22.85 13.76 -5.94
C ASP A 201 -23.59 14.06 -4.64
N GLN A 202 -24.92 13.95 -4.65
CA GLN A 202 -25.75 14.04 -3.44
C GLN A 202 -25.45 12.89 -2.46
N PHE A 203 -25.36 11.65 -2.95
CA PHE A 203 -24.96 10.50 -2.14
C PHE A 203 -23.61 10.74 -1.47
N CYS A 204 -22.60 11.20 -2.22
CA CYS A 204 -21.27 11.48 -1.67
C CYS A 204 -21.33 12.52 -0.55
N THR A 205 -22.14 13.56 -0.73
CA THR A 205 -22.36 14.61 0.27
C THR A 205 -23.01 14.05 1.54
N ASP A 206 -24.04 13.20 1.40
CA ASP A 206 -24.74 12.63 2.55
C ASP A 206 -23.93 11.54 3.24
N TYR A 207 -23.11 10.79 2.49
CA TYR A 207 -22.14 9.84 3.02
C TYR A 207 -21.10 10.56 3.90
N GLU A 208 -20.53 11.67 3.43
CA GLU A 208 -19.62 12.53 4.20
C GLU A 208 -20.28 13.06 5.48
N LYS A 209 -21.53 13.53 5.40
CA LYS A 209 -22.29 14.01 6.57
C LYS A 209 -22.46 12.91 7.62
N LYS A 210 -22.82 11.69 7.20
CA LYS A 210 -22.96 10.54 8.11
C LYS A 210 -21.65 10.23 8.82
N ILE A 211 -20.53 10.19 8.09
CA ILE A 211 -19.20 9.97 8.68
C ILE A 211 -18.87 11.05 9.72
N ARG A 212 -19.10 12.33 9.39
CA ARG A 212 -18.84 13.44 10.32
C ARG A 212 -19.77 13.43 11.54
N ALA A 213 -21.03 13.05 11.37
CA ALA A 213 -21.99 12.91 12.48
C ALA A 213 -21.58 11.81 13.48
N LEU A 214 -20.80 10.82 13.04
CA LEU A 214 -20.19 9.80 13.90
C LEU A 214 -18.91 10.27 14.60
N GLY A 215 -18.50 11.53 14.42
CA GLY A 215 -17.24 12.08 14.92
C GLY A 215 -16.03 11.85 14.00
N GLY A 216 -16.25 11.29 12.81
CA GLY A 216 -15.19 10.91 11.87
C GLY A 216 -14.65 9.51 12.10
N ILE A 217 -13.69 9.11 11.26
CA ILE A 217 -13.04 7.80 11.35
C ILE A 217 -12.09 7.80 12.56
N GLY A 218 -12.18 6.78 13.42
CA GLY A 218 -11.30 6.59 14.56
C GLY A 218 -10.09 5.70 14.27
N PHE A 219 -10.26 4.73 13.37
CA PHE A 219 -9.20 3.86 12.87
C PHE A 219 -9.26 3.76 11.35
N PHE A 220 -8.23 4.25 10.67
CA PHE A 220 -8.09 4.15 9.23
C PHE A 220 -6.91 3.25 8.91
N LEU A 221 -7.15 2.20 8.12
CA LEU A 221 -6.10 1.38 7.53
C LEU A 221 -6.13 1.56 6.02
N GLY A 222 -4.97 1.83 5.43
CA GLY A 222 -4.82 2.00 3.99
C GLY A 222 -3.59 1.30 3.45
N GLY A 223 -3.60 1.00 2.14
CA GLY A 223 -2.39 0.76 1.38
C GLY A 223 -1.88 2.06 0.73
N ILE A 224 -0.73 1.98 0.06
CA ILE A 224 -0.21 3.07 -0.78
C ILE A 224 -0.16 2.66 -2.25
N GLY A 225 -0.78 3.49 -3.09
CA GLY A 225 -0.83 3.33 -4.54
C GLY A 225 0.52 3.52 -5.25
N PRO A 226 0.64 3.13 -6.53
CA PRO A 226 1.86 3.31 -7.32
C PRO A 226 2.24 4.79 -7.56
N ASP A 227 1.31 5.72 -7.36
CA ASP A 227 1.51 7.17 -7.47
C ASP A 227 1.50 7.88 -6.09
N GLY A 228 1.47 7.12 -4.99
CA GLY A 228 1.42 7.66 -3.63
C GLY A 228 0.01 7.94 -3.10
N HIS A 229 -1.04 7.49 -3.78
CA HIS A 229 -2.41 7.63 -3.30
C HIS A 229 -2.72 6.80 -2.06
N ILE A 230 -3.71 7.26 -1.29
CA ILE A 230 -4.45 6.50 -0.27
C ILE A 230 -5.93 6.57 -0.63
N ALA A 231 -6.67 5.45 -0.50
CA ALA A 231 -7.96 5.27 -1.20
C ALA A 231 -7.79 5.50 -2.71
N PHE A 232 -8.73 6.14 -3.41
CA PHE A 232 -8.50 6.63 -4.78
C PHE A 232 -8.18 8.12 -4.86
N ASN A 233 -7.55 8.68 -3.83
CA ASN A 233 -7.03 10.04 -3.87
C ASN A 233 -5.70 10.08 -4.63
N VAL A 234 -5.78 9.95 -5.96
CA VAL A 234 -4.64 9.94 -6.89
C VAL A 234 -3.79 11.20 -6.83
N ARG A 235 -2.55 11.12 -7.32
CA ARG A 235 -1.64 12.26 -7.48
C ARG A 235 -2.38 13.48 -8.06
N GLY A 236 -2.30 14.61 -7.37
CA GLY A 236 -3.00 15.85 -7.70
C GLY A 236 -4.31 16.07 -6.93
N SER A 237 -4.80 15.07 -6.18
CA SER A 237 -5.99 15.21 -5.34
C SER A 237 -5.81 16.27 -4.27
N ASP A 238 -6.86 17.08 -4.06
CA ASP A 238 -6.87 18.12 -3.04
C ASP A 238 -6.89 17.53 -1.62
N TYR A 239 -6.13 18.11 -0.69
CA TYR A 239 -6.11 17.68 0.71
C TYR A 239 -7.42 17.94 1.44
N TYR A 240 -8.20 18.92 1.00
CA TYR A 240 -9.53 19.25 1.50
C TYR A 240 -10.64 18.48 0.77
N SER A 241 -10.27 17.56 -0.13
CA SER A 241 -11.25 16.73 -0.83
C SER A 241 -12.09 15.92 0.15
N THR A 242 -13.39 15.87 -0.12
CA THR A 242 -14.37 15.01 0.56
C THR A 242 -14.68 13.79 -0.29
N THR A 243 -15.58 12.95 0.21
CA THR A 243 -16.19 11.88 -0.57
C THR A 243 -16.69 12.40 -1.93
N ARG A 244 -16.33 11.74 -3.04
CA ARG A 244 -16.66 12.17 -4.40
C ARG A 244 -16.59 11.04 -5.43
N LEU A 245 -17.28 11.23 -6.55
CA LEU A 245 -17.06 10.48 -7.80
C LEU A 245 -15.98 11.15 -8.65
N THR A 246 -14.91 10.42 -8.95
CA THR A 246 -13.71 10.93 -9.65
C THR A 246 -13.15 9.92 -10.65
N SER A 247 -12.34 10.41 -11.59
CA SER A 247 -11.50 9.57 -12.46
C SER A 247 -10.21 9.19 -11.75
N THR A 248 -9.58 8.11 -12.23
CA THR A 248 -8.24 7.64 -11.82
C THR A 248 -7.19 8.06 -12.86
N ASN A 249 -5.92 8.08 -12.47
CA ASN A 249 -4.80 8.27 -13.41
C ASN A 249 -4.33 6.94 -14.01
N TYR A 250 -3.47 7.02 -15.03
CA TYR A 250 -2.99 5.84 -15.76
C TYR A 250 -2.33 4.80 -14.85
N GLU A 251 -1.52 5.22 -13.89
CA GLU A 251 -0.81 4.31 -12.97
C GLU A 251 -1.79 3.52 -12.10
N THR A 252 -2.85 4.17 -11.63
CA THR A 252 -3.92 3.53 -10.86
C THR A 252 -4.77 2.62 -11.73
N GLN A 253 -5.08 3.02 -12.97
CA GLN A 253 -5.79 2.19 -13.94
C GLN A 253 -4.98 0.93 -14.30
N ALA A 254 -3.67 1.06 -14.50
CA ALA A 254 -2.78 -0.06 -14.77
C ALA A 254 -2.72 -1.03 -13.59
N ALA A 255 -2.69 -0.53 -12.35
CA ALA A 255 -2.76 -1.37 -11.16
C ALA A 255 -4.14 -2.06 -11.01
N ALA A 256 -5.23 -1.35 -11.27
CA ALA A 256 -6.59 -1.87 -11.18
C ALA A 256 -6.98 -2.79 -12.34
N ALA A 257 -6.26 -2.74 -13.46
CA ALA A 257 -6.53 -3.55 -14.65
C ALA A 257 -6.53 -5.06 -14.35
N THR A 258 -5.67 -5.51 -13.44
CA THR A 258 -5.66 -6.91 -13.00
C THR A 258 -6.98 -7.33 -12.34
N ASP A 259 -7.59 -6.45 -11.56
CA ASP A 259 -8.83 -6.73 -10.81
C ASP A 259 -10.09 -6.48 -11.65
N LEU A 260 -10.02 -5.57 -12.62
CA LEU A 260 -11.13 -5.17 -13.49
C LEU A 260 -11.22 -5.95 -14.81
N GLY A 261 -10.30 -6.87 -15.08
CA GLY A 261 -10.30 -7.69 -16.29
C GLY A 261 -9.69 -7.01 -17.51
N GLY A 262 -8.78 -6.05 -17.30
CA GLY A 262 -7.97 -5.43 -18.35
C GLY A 262 -7.96 -3.91 -18.32
N ILE A 263 -6.97 -3.33 -19.00
CA ILE A 263 -6.75 -1.88 -19.04
C ILE A 263 -7.89 -1.13 -19.76
N GLU A 264 -8.51 -1.74 -20.76
CA GLU A 264 -9.62 -1.13 -21.50
C GLU A 264 -10.88 -0.95 -20.64
N VAL A 265 -11.08 -1.84 -19.66
CA VAL A 265 -12.16 -1.70 -18.67
C VAL A 265 -11.76 -0.67 -17.60
N ALA A 266 -10.54 -0.78 -17.06
CA ALA A 266 -10.07 0.09 -16.00
C ALA A 266 -10.02 1.57 -16.38
N ARG A 267 -9.65 1.90 -17.62
CA ARG A 267 -9.60 3.28 -18.13
C ARG A 267 -10.95 4.00 -18.15
N ASN A 268 -12.03 3.23 -18.34
CA ASN A 268 -13.38 3.76 -18.48
C ASN A 268 -14.17 3.74 -17.16
N ARG A 269 -13.59 3.17 -16.09
CA ARG A 269 -14.23 3.08 -14.77
C ARG A 269 -13.87 4.28 -13.91
N LEU A 270 -14.90 5.00 -13.45
CA LEU A 270 -14.75 5.98 -12.39
C LEU A 270 -14.76 5.28 -11.03
N VAL A 271 -14.53 6.05 -9.97
CA VAL A 271 -14.54 5.57 -8.59
C VAL A 271 -15.26 6.57 -7.70
N ILE A 272 -16.10 6.06 -6.81
CA ILE A 272 -16.56 6.80 -5.64
C ILE A 272 -15.55 6.53 -4.53
N THR A 273 -14.99 7.56 -3.91
CA THR A 273 -13.97 7.41 -2.87
C THR A 273 -14.12 8.46 -1.78
N ILE A 274 -13.85 8.09 -0.53
CA ILE A 274 -13.68 9.05 0.56
C ILE A 274 -12.48 9.97 0.28
N GLY A 275 -12.58 11.22 0.73
CA GLY A 275 -11.54 12.21 0.46
C GLY A 275 -10.43 12.24 1.51
N LEU A 276 -9.35 12.95 1.20
CA LEU A 276 -8.23 13.15 2.13
C LEU A 276 -8.69 13.93 3.38
N SER A 277 -9.63 14.86 3.24
CA SER A 277 -10.23 15.58 4.37
C SER A 277 -11.14 14.69 5.20
N THR A 278 -11.74 13.66 4.60
CA THR A 278 -12.61 12.70 5.29
C THR A 278 -11.78 11.80 6.20
N ILE A 279 -10.65 11.30 5.69
CA ILE A 279 -9.67 10.50 6.44
C ILE A 279 -9.06 11.31 7.60
N SER A 280 -8.71 12.58 7.35
CA SER A 280 -8.02 13.45 8.31
C SER A 280 -8.92 14.36 9.15
N PHE A 281 -10.25 14.15 9.08
CA PHE A 281 -11.25 14.94 9.79
C PHE A 281 -11.07 14.82 11.30
N ASN A 282 -11.02 13.59 11.82
CA ASN A 282 -10.72 13.32 13.21
C ASN A 282 -9.20 13.44 13.42
N LYS A 283 -8.76 14.37 14.28
CA LYS A 283 -7.33 14.59 14.54
C LYS A 283 -6.69 13.48 15.36
N ASP A 284 -7.49 12.72 16.10
CA ASP A 284 -7.01 11.60 16.91
C ASP A 284 -7.06 10.26 16.17
N VAL A 285 -7.46 10.25 14.89
CA VAL A 285 -7.53 9.04 14.07
C VAL A 285 -6.21 8.27 14.09
N VAL A 286 -6.29 6.97 14.38
CA VAL A 286 -5.17 6.05 14.17
C VAL A 286 -5.14 5.71 12.69
N ALA A 287 -4.30 6.41 11.93
CA ALA A 287 -4.19 6.28 10.48
C ALA A 287 -2.92 5.50 10.09
N ILE A 288 -3.10 4.25 9.70
CA ILE A 288 -2.00 3.33 9.39
C ILE A 288 -1.94 3.08 7.89
N ILE A 289 -0.77 3.29 7.29
CA ILE A 289 -0.49 2.89 5.91
C ILE A 289 0.44 1.68 5.90
N ILE A 290 0.01 0.60 5.25
CA ILE A 290 0.80 -0.62 5.05
C ILE A 290 1.43 -0.64 3.65
N ALA A 291 2.73 -0.94 3.58
CA ALA A 291 3.43 -1.09 2.29
C ALA A 291 4.48 -2.19 2.32
N ALA A 292 4.52 -3.00 1.26
CA ALA A 292 5.44 -4.13 1.15
C ALA A 292 6.19 -4.15 -0.19
N GLY A 293 7.46 -4.54 -0.14
CA GLY A 293 8.32 -4.74 -1.31
C GLY A 293 9.01 -3.47 -1.82
N GLU A 294 10.14 -3.67 -2.51
CA GLU A 294 10.95 -2.57 -3.06
C GLU A 294 10.19 -1.71 -4.08
N ALA A 295 9.23 -2.29 -4.80
CA ALA A 295 8.39 -1.56 -5.76
C ALA A 295 7.62 -0.39 -5.12
N LYS A 296 7.39 -0.41 -3.80
CA LYS A 296 6.73 0.67 -3.05
C LYS A 296 7.71 1.66 -2.42
N ALA A 297 9.02 1.38 -2.44
CA ALA A 297 10.01 2.15 -1.69
C ALA A 297 10.03 3.63 -2.08
N ARG A 298 9.88 3.95 -3.37
CA ARG A 298 9.90 5.34 -3.83
C ARG A 298 8.70 6.13 -3.34
N VAL A 299 7.48 5.61 -3.49
CA VAL A 299 6.25 6.30 -3.06
C VAL A 299 6.16 6.41 -1.54
N VAL A 300 6.64 5.41 -0.81
CA VAL A 300 6.76 5.44 0.66
C VAL A 300 7.74 6.53 1.09
N ALA A 301 8.93 6.54 0.50
CA ALA A 301 9.94 7.57 0.74
C ALA A 301 9.40 8.96 0.44
N ASP A 302 8.67 9.14 -0.66
CA ASP A 302 8.11 10.43 -1.03
C ASP A 302 7.01 10.88 -0.03
N ALA A 303 6.09 9.99 0.37
CA ALA A 303 5.04 10.30 1.35
C ALA A 303 5.58 10.71 2.73
N ILE A 304 6.65 10.03 3.19
CA ILE A 304 7.22 10.24 4.53
C ILE A 304 8.18 11.43 4.56
N GLN A 305 8.99 11.63 3.51
CA GLN A 305 10.12 12.56 3.55
C GLN A 305 9.89 13.86 2.79
N GLN A 306 9.02 13.89 1.77
CA GLN A 306 8.79 15.13 1.02
C GLN A 306 7.97 16.12 1.84
N LYS A 307 8.10 17.40 1.48
CA LYS A 307 7.17 18.41 1.97
C LYS A 307 5.78 18.10 1.44
N ARG A 308 4.77 18.37 2.26
CA ARG A 308 3.36 18.24 1.89
C ARG A 308 3.09 18.96 0.57
N ASN A 309 2.54 18.23 -0.39
CA ASN A 309 2.23 18.68 -1.75
C ASN A 309 1.22 17.69 -2.35
N ASN A 310 0.21 18.16 -3.08
CA ASN A 310 -0.80 17.29 -3.70
C ASN A 310 -0.23 16.26 -4.70
N LEU A 311 1.04 16.39 -5.12
CA LEU A 311 1.81 15.35 -5.80
C LEU A 311 2.04 14.09 -4.96
N TYR A 312 1.90 14.20 -3.63
CA TYR A 312 2.06 13.13 -2.64
C TYR A 312 0.82 13.08 -1.73
N PRO A 313 -0.28 12.45 -2.17
CA PRO A 313 -1.54 12.44 -1.42
C PRO A 313 -1.41 11.89 0.00
N ALA A 314 -0.64 10.82 0.19
CA ALA A 314 -0.36 10.23 1.51
C ALA A 314 0.32 11.19 2.50
N ALA A 315 0.95 12.28 2.03
CA ALA A 315 1.55 13.29 2.90
C ALA A 315 0.51 14.09 3.72
N VAL A 316 -0.79 13.94 3.45
CA VAL A 316 -1.85 14.49 4.34
C VAL A 316 -1.74 13.95 5.77
N LEU A 317 -1.18 12.75 5.93
CA LEU A 317 -1.03 12.08 7.21
C LEU A 317 0.07 12.70 8.09
N GLN A 318 0.93 13.56 7.53
CA GLN A 318 1.97 14.28 8.29
C GLN A 318 1.38 15.19 9.39
N ASP A 319 0.12 15.60 9.26
CA ASP A 319 -0.57 16.45 10.25
C ASP A 319 -1.20 15.64 11.39
N LEU A 320 -1.22 14.30 11.31
CA LEU A 320 -1.94 13.45 12.23
C LEU A 320 -0.98 12.85 13.26
N PRO A 321 -1.16 13.13 14.57
CA PRO A 321 -0.26 12.65 15.63
C PRO A 321 -0.17 11.11 15.69
N ASN A 322 -1.27 10.44 15.35
CA ASN A 322 -1.41 8.99 15.41
C ASN A 322 -1.26 8.31 14.04
N ALA A 323 -0.73 9.03 13.02
CA ALA A 323 -0.43 8.41 11.73
C ALA A 323 0.86 7.59 11.78
N ARG A 324 0.87 6.42 11.14
CA ARG A 324 2.02 5.51 11.09
C ARG A 324 2.17 4.87 9.72
N PHE A 325 3.40 4.59 9.32
CA PHE A 325 3.70 3.67 8.22
C PHE A 325 4.22 2.36 8.78
N TYR A 326 3.55 1.25 8.46
CA TYR A 326 4.05 -0.08 8.71
C TYR A 326 4.56 -0.65 7.41
N ILE A 327 5.86 -0.92 7.34
CA ILE A 327 6.48 -1.25 6.06
C ILE A 327 7.46 -2.42 6.19
N THR A 328 7.59 -3.19 5.12
CA THR A 328 8.70 -4.16 5.02
C THR A 328 10.03 -3.44 4.82
N GLN A 329 11.14 -4.05 5.19
CA GLN A 329 12.50 -3.54 4.92
C GLN A 329 12.70 -3.13 3.44
N GLY A 330 12.17 -3.91 2.49
CA GLY A 330 12.24 -3.57 1.06
C GLY A 330 11.56 -2.24 0.73
N ALA A 331 10.41 -1.93 1.35
CA ALA A 331 9.71 -0.66 1.19
C ALA A 331 10.39 0.49 1.96
N ALA A 332 11.22 0.21 2.96
CA ALA A 332 11.99 1.20 3.70
C ALA A 332 13.30 1.62 3.00
N LYS A 333 13.74 0.87 1.99
CA LYS A 333 15.07 0.98 1.38
C LYS A 333 15.45 2.37 0.86
N LEU A 334 14.48 3.23 0.51
CA LEU A 334 14.70 4.61 0.04
C LEU A 334 14.49 5.69 1.11
N LEU A 335 14.29 5.30 2.38
CA LEU A 335 14.32 6.23 3.53
C LEU A 335 15.77 6.60 3.84
N GLN A 336 16.10 7.88 3.71
CA GLN A 336 17.49 8.36 3.64
C GLN A 336 18.28 8.07 4.93
N GLU A 337 17.69 8.38 6.08
CA GLU A 337 18.35 8.24 7.38
C GLU A 337 18.48 6.78 7.81
N ARG A 338 17.47 5.95 7.52
CA ARG A 338 17.52 4.50 7.76
C ARG A 338 18.59 3.84 6.91
N ARG A 339 18.66 4.20 5.62
CA ARG A 339 19.73 3.75 4.72
C ARG A 339 21.12 4.21 5.20
N TYR A 340 21.26 5.45 5.66
CA TYR A 340 22.52 5.94 6.23
C TYR A 340 22.92 5.12 7.46
N GLU A 341 21.98 4.80 8.34
CA GLU A 341 22.24 3.97 9.51
C GLU A 341 22.72 2.56 9.11
N ASP A 342 22.13 1.96 8.07
CA ASP A 342 22.56 0.66 7.53
C ASP A 342 24.01 0.68 7.06
N VAL A 343 24.36 1.69 6.25
CA VAL A 343 25.73 1.88 5.76
C VAL A 343 26.70 2.13 6.92
N SER A 344 26.27 2.89 7.92
CA SER A 344 27.11 3.23 9.08
C SER A 344 27.40 2.01 9.96
N LYS A 345 26.37 1.18 10.21
CA LYS A 345 26.45 -0.03 11.05
C LYS A 345 27.11 -1.20 10.35
N ALA A 346 27.07 -1.28 9.02
CA ALA A 346 27.71 -2.34 8.27
C ALA A 346 29.23 -2.36 8.52
N GLU A 347 29.77 -3.52 8.92
CA GLU A 347 31.22 -3.72 9.06
C GLU A 347 31.90 -3.68 7.69
N ILE A 348 31.30 -4.39 6.71
CA ILE A 348 31.74 -4.46 5.33
C ILE A 348 30.57 -4.04 4.44
N LEU A 349 30.82 -3.11 3.52
CA LEU A 349 29.83 -2.70 2.54
C LEU A 349 29.88 -3.63 1.34
N SER A 350 28.70 -4.13 0.92
CA SER A 350 28.60 -4.88 -0.33
C SER A 350 28.79 -3.96 -1.53
N ASP A 351 29.33 -4.49 -2.63
CA ASP A 351 29.50 -3.71 -3.85
C ASP A 351 28.14 -3.24 -4.41
N GLU A 352 27.08 -4.04 -4.29
CA GLU A 352 25.72 -3.66 -4.70
C GLU A 352 25.23 -2.43 -3.92
N THR A 353 25.50 -2.36 -2.62
CA THR A 353 25.12 -1.22 -1.77
C THR A 353 25.85 0.04 -2.21
N VAL A 354 27.15 -0.09 -2.51
CA VAL A 354 27.97 1.04 -2.98
C VAL A 354 27.51 1.51 -4.35
N GLU A 355 27.33 0.59 -5.29
CA GLU A 355 26.81 0.88 -6.64
C GLU A 355 25.46 1.59 -6.56
N GLN A 356 24.51 1.04 -5.82
CA GLN A 356 23.16 1.59 -5.72
C GLN A 356 23.17 3.02 -5.18
N ILE A 357 23.91 3.30 -4.11
CA ILE A 357 23.94 4.65 -3.51
C ILE A 357 24.59 5.67 -4.46
N ILE A 358 25.63 5.27 -5.19
CA ILE A 358 26.31 6.17 -6.14
C ILE A 358 25.43 6.43 -7.37
N ILE A 359 24.71 5.41 -7.87
CA ILE A 359 23.73 5.58 -8.94
C ILE A 359 22.59 6.51 -8.49
N ASP A 360 22.04 6.28 -7.30
CA ASP A 360 20.98 7.12 -6.72
C ASP A 360 21.46 8.58 -6.54
N LEU A 361 22.72 8.78 -6.13
CA LEU A 361 23.33 10.10 -6.04
C LEU A 361 23.43 10.77 -7.43
N ALA A 362 23.89 10.05 -8.45
CA ALA A 362 23.98 10.56 -9.82
C ALA A 362 22.61 10.98 -10.36
N LEU A 363 21.59 10.15 -10.16
CA LEU A 363 20.21 10.44 -10.53
C LEU A 363 19.66 11.65 -9.78
N HIS A 364 19.88 11.73 -8.47
CA HIS A 364 19.45 12.86 -7.65
C HIS A 364 20.13 14.17 -8.08
N LYS A 365 21.40 14.13 -8.49
CA LYS A 365 22.14 15.30 -8.98
C LYS A 365 21.91 15.60 -10.45
N GLN A 366 21.24 14.70 -11.18
CA GLN A 366 21.09 14.77 -12.64
C GLN A 366 22.45 14.90 -13.34
N LYS A 367 23.44 14.14 -12.88
CA LYS A 367 24.81 14.11 -13.42
C LYS A 367 25.15 12.73 -13.93
N ARG A 368 26.09 12.64 -14.88
CA ARG A 368 26.72 11.36 -15.21
C ARG A 368 27.59 10.91 -14.04
N LEU A 369 27.81 9.61 -13.90
CA LEU A 369 28.66 9.06 -12.84
C LEU A 369 30.05 9.73 -12.82
N ARG A 370 30.73 9.79 -13.97
CA ARG A 370 32.03 10.46 -14.12
C ARG A 370 32.07 11.94 -13.76
N ASP A 371 30.91 12.61 -13.75
CA ASP A 371 30.81 14.04 -13.45
C ASP A 371 30.54 14.30 -11.96
N LEU A 372 30.40 13.25 -11.14
CA LEU A 372 30.24 13.38 -9.69
C LEU A 372 31.53 13.90 -9.04
N VAL A 373 31.38 14.90 -8.19
CA VAL A 373 32.47 15.49 -7.42
C VAL A 373 32.29 15.24 -5.93
N LYS A 374 33.35 15.45 -5.14
CA LYS A 374 33.32 15.24 -3.67
C LYS A 374 32.15 15.98 -3.01
N SER A 375 31.84 17.21 -3.42
CA SER A 375 30.71 17.98 -2.86
C SER A 375 29.35 17.33 -3.14
N ASP A 376 29.20 16.55 -4.21
CA ASP A 376 27.98 15.77 -4.46
C ASP A 376 27.84 14.66 -3.41
N PHE A 377 28.91 13.88 -3.18
CA PHE A 377 28.91 12.82 -2.17
C PHE A 377 28.64 13.34 -0.76
N MET A 378 29.17 14.52 -0.43
CA MET A 378 28.93 15.15 0.89
C MET A 378 27.50 15.67 1.07
N SER A 379 26.70 15.75 0.01
CA SER A 379 25.34 16.31 0.09
C SER A 379 24.28 15.32 0.60
N ILE A 380 24.59 14.02 0.64
CA ILE A 380 23.73 12.98 1.19
C ILE A 380 24.57 12.16 2.17
N ARG A 381 24.05 11.92 3.38
CA ARG A 381 24.80 11.28 4.46
C ARG A 381 25.31 9.87 4.09
N SER A 382 24.47 9.07 3.42
CA SER A 382 24.84 7.71 2.99
C SER A 382 25.99 7.70 1.98
N SER A 383 26.00 8.59 0.99
CA SER A 383 27.11 8.71 0.04
C SER A 383 28.38 9.24 0.71
N ALA A 384 28.25 10.15 1.68
CA ALA A 384 29.40 10.63 2.45
C ALA A 384 30.02 9.50 3.29
N GLU A 385 29.19 8.64 3.91
CA GLU A 385 29.66 7.51 4.70
C GLU A 385 30.37 6.46 3.84
N ILE A 386 29.95 6.24 2.58
CA ILE A 386 30.66 5.36 1.65
C ILE A 386 32.10 5.83 1.43
N LEU A 387 32.33 7.13 1.20
CA LEU A 387 33.69 7.65 1.01
C LEU A 387 34.56 7.34 2.23
N LYS A 388 34.00 7.51 3.43
CA LYS A 388 34.70 7.26 4.68
C LYS A 388 34.98 5.77 4.91
N LYS A 389 33.99 4.89 4.67
CA LYS A 389 34.10 3.44 4.90
C LYS A 389 35.03 2.76 3.89
N THR A 390 35.00 3.18 2.63
CA THR A 390 35.85 2.60 1.58
C THR A 390 37.25 3.20 1.55
N GLY A 391 37.46 4.41 2.08
CA GLY A 391 38.73 5.14 2.00
C GLY A 391 39.09 5.59 0.58
N GLN A 392 38.20 5.40 -0.39
CA GLN A 392 38.40 5.77 -1.79
C GLN A 392 37.92 7.20 -2.06
N ASP A 393 38.57 7.90 -2.99
CA ASP A 393 38.11 9.21 -3.41
C ASP A 393 36.88 9.13 -4.34
N SER A 394 36.15 10.25 -4.45
CA SER A 394 34.89 10.31 -5.20
C SER A 394 35.04 9.96 -6.69
N LYS A 395 36.16 10.31 -7.32
CA LYS A 395 36.37 10.04 -8.75
C LYS A 395 36.63 8.56 -8.97
N THR A 396 37.46 7.95 -8.12
CA THR A 396 37.77 6.51 -8.18
C THR A 396 36.50 5.67 -8.00
N LEU A 397 35.69 5.97 -6.99
CA LEU A 397 34.42 5.27 -6.77
C LEU A 397 33.43 5.44 -7.92
N ALA A 398 33.24 6.67 -8.40
CA ALA A 398 32.30 6.93 -9.48
C ALA A 398 32.73 6.25 -10.79
N LYS A 399 34.03 6.26 -11.09
CA LYS A 399 34.61 5.54 -12.23
C LYS A 399 34.42 4.03 -12.09
N ARG A 400 34.68 3.47 -10.90
CA ARG A 400 34.48 2.03 -10.63
C ARG A 400 33.04 1.60 -10.90
N VAL A 401 32.06 2.36 -10.39
CA VAL A 401 30.63 2.06 -10.61
C VAL A 401 30.27 2.18 -12.09
N GLU A 402 30.80 3.19 -12.79
CA GLU A 402 30.59 3.33 -14.23
C GLU A 402 31.16 2.14 -15.02
N GLU A 403 32.38 1.72 -14.72
CA GLU A 403 33.01 0.54 -15.33
C GLU A 403 32.22 -0.74 -15.07
N VAL A 404 31.70 -0.92 -13.85
CA VAL A 404 30.84 -2.06 -13.52
C VAL A 404 29.54 -2.04 -14.33
N LEU A 405 28.90 -0.88 -14.50
CA LEU A 405 27.68 -0.77 -15.31
C LEU A 405 27.95 -1.06 -16.79
N ILE A 406 29.05 -0.53 -17.34
CA ILE A 406 29.48 -0.81 -18.71
C ILE A 406 29.73 -2.31 -18.87
N LYS A 407 30.50 -2.91 -17.96
CA LYS A 407 30.78 -4.34 -17.97
C LYS A 407 29.50 -5.18 -17.91
N LYS A 408 28.51 -4.81 -17.07
CA LYS A 408 27.21 -5.51 -17.02
C LYS A 408 26.45 -5.44 -18.35
N ILE A 409 26.52 -4.31 -19.06
CA ILE A 409 25.93 -4.16 -20.39
C ILE A 409 26.69 -5.02 -21.41
N GLU A 410 28.03 -4.96 -21.40
CA GLU A 410 28.89 -5.75 -22.29
C GLU A 410 28.71 -7.26 -22.08
N ASP A 411 28.69 -7.72 -20.83
CA ASP A 411 28.41 -9.10 -20.46
C ASP A 411 27.02 -9.52 -21.02
N GLY A 412 26.01 -8.65 -20.93
CA GLY A 412 24.67 -8.88 -21.50
C GLY A 412 24.60 -8.88 -23.03
N LEU A 413 25.60 -8.33 -23.73
CA LEU A 413 25.74 -8.42 -25.19
C LEU A 413 26.37 -9.75 -25.63
N THR A 414 27.09 -10.43 -24.73
CA THR A 414 27.63 -11.76 -25.01
C THR A 414 26.53 -12.81 -24.92
N THR A 415 26.59 -13.83 -25.79
CA THR A 415 25.70 -14.99 -25.66
C THR A 415 26.38 -15.99 -24.73
N PRO A 416 25.79 -16.29 -23.57
CA PRO A 416 26.37 -17.29 -22.66
C PRO A 416 26.40 -18.66 -23.36
N GLU A 417 27.50 -19.39 -23.25
CA GLU A 417 27.65 -20.72 -23.84
C GLU A 417 28.23 -21.72 -22.84
N GLY A 418 27.62 -22.90 -22.76
CA GLY A 418 28.06 -23.98 -21.87
C GLY A 418 27.60 -23.80 -20.41
N ASP A 419 26.74 -22.83 -20.16
CA ASP A 419 26.27 -22.50 -18.81
C ASP A 419 25.05 -23.33 -18.40
N VAL A 420 24.80 -23.37 -17.09
CA VAL A 420 23.64 -24.02 -16.49
C VAL A 420 22.72 -22.96 -15.89
N PHE A 421 21.49 -22.87 -16.41
CA PHE A 421 20.48 -21.94 -15.95
C PHE A 421 19.40 -22.68 -15.16
N MET A 422 19.11 -22.18 -13.96
CA MET A 422 17.95 -22.60 -13.16
C MET A 422 16.88 -21.52 -13.26
N HIS A 423 15.75 -21.88 -13.86
CA HIS A 423 14.59 -21.02 -13.99
C HIS A 423 13.58 -21.41 -12.91
N THR A 424 13.20 -20.45 -12.07
CA THR A 424 12.14 -20.63 -11.09
C THR A 424 10.94 -19.82 -11.50
N ALA A 425 9.78 -20.45 -11.63
CA ALA A 425 8.53 -19.74 -11.87
C ALA A 425 7.45 -20.25 -10.92
N PRO A 426 6.51 -19.37 -10.54
CA PRO A 426 5.34 -19.81 -9.80
C PRO A 426 4.51 -20.74 -10.69
N HIS A 427 4.23 -20.38 -11.95
CA HIS A 427 3.43 -21.19 -12.87
C HIS A 427 4.19 -21.56 -14.16
N HIS A 428 3.76 -22.63 -14.85
CA HIS A 428 4.41 -23.08 -16.09
C HIS A 428 4.14 -22.16 -17.28
N ASP A 429 2.92 -21.60 -17.38
CA ASP A 429 2.58 -20.62 -18.42
C ASP A 429 3.37 -19.31 -18.30
N ASP A 430 3.79 -18.92 -17.10
CA ASP A 430 4.62 -17.72 -16.91
C ASP A 430 5.95 -17.85 -17.66
N ILE A 431 6.51 -19.07 -17.68
CA ILE A 431 7.76 -19.35 -18.38
C ILE A 431 7.55 -19.20 -19.89
N MET A 432 6.55 -19.86 -20.44
CA MET A 432 6.34 -19.89 -21.89
C MET A 432 5.80 -18.57 -22.46
N LEU A 433 4.86 -17.93 -21.77
CA LEU A 433 4.14 -16.76 -22.28
C LEU A 433 4.81 -15.44 -21.90
N GLY A 434 5.30 -15.33 -20.67
CA GLY A 434 5.83 -14.08 -20.13
C GLY A 434 7.35 -14.01 -20.17
N TYR A 435 8.02 -15.08 -19.77
CA TYR A 435 9.45 -15.09 -19.45
C TYR A 435 10.34 -15.51 -20.63
N LEU A 436 9.87 -16.44 -21.48
CA LEU A 436 10.61 -16.94 -22.65
C LEU A 436 11.12 -15.82 -23.55
N PRO A 437 10.34 -14.75 -23.85
CA PRO A 437 10.85 -13.59 -24.60
C PRO A 437 12.08 -12.94 -23.96
N TYR A 438 12.16 -12.90 -22.62
CA TYR A 438 13.29 -12.31 -21.89
C TYR A 438 14.52 -13.23 -21.87
N ILE A 439 14.34 -14.54 -21.83
CA ILE A 439 15.45 -15.51 -21.81
C ILE A 439 15.79 -16.10 -23.17
N VAL A 440 15.14 -15.64 -24.25
CA VAL A 440 15.35 -16.22 -25.58
C VAL A 440 16.82 -16.20 -25.98
N HIS A 441 17.56 -15.18 -25.54
CA HIS A 441 18.99 -15.04 -25.79
C HIS A 441 19.83 -16.12 -25.08
N LEU A 442 19.37 -16.67 -23.95
CA LEU A 442 20.04 -17.72 -23.19
C LEU A 442 19.82 -19.12 -23.80
N VAL A 443 18.67 -19.35 -24.44
CA VAL A 443 18.29 -20.65 -25.04
C VAL A 443 18.73 -20.81 -26.51
N ARG A 444 19.46 -19.83 -27.07
CA ARG A 444 19.91 -19.84 -28.47
C ARG A 444 20.98 -20.90 -28.77
N THR A 445 21.74 -21.32 -27.76
CA THR A 445 22.82 -22.30 -27.91
C THR A 445 22.43 -23.61 -27.27
N ALA A 446 22.56 -24.70 -28.02
CA ALA A 446 22.33 -26.06 -27.52
C ALA A 446 23.37 -26.51 -26.48
N LYS A 447 24.45 -25.74 -26.28
CA LYS A 447 25.45 -26.01 -25.25
C LYS A 447 24.98 -25.64 -23.85
N ASN A 448 24.00 -24.73 -23.73
CA ASN A 448 23.45 -24.35 -22.43
C ASN A 448 22.48 -25.41 -21.93
N LYS A 449 22.49 -25.64 -20.61
CA LYS A 449 21.55 -26.54 -19.95
C LYS A 449 20.55 -25.71 -19.14
N HIS A 450 19.27 -25.97 -19.36
CA HIS A 450 18.19 -25.24 -18.71
C HIS A 450 17.38 -26.19 -17.83
N PHE A 451 17.22 -25.82 -16.56
CA PHE A 451 16.37 -26.51 -15.61
C PHE A 451 15.20 -25.59 -15.24
N PHE A 452 13.98 -26.06 -15.50
CA PHE A 452 12.77 -25.32 -15.17
C PHE A 452 12.14 -25.92 -13.91
N ASN A 453 12.14 -25.17 -12.83
CA ASN A 453 11.54 -25.55 -11.55
C ASN A 453 10.27 -24.74 -11.29
N TYR A 454 9.14 -25.42 -11.31
CA TYR A 454 7.83 -24.83 -11.06
C TYR A 454 7.49 -24.98 -9.58
N MET A 455 7.44 -23.85 -8.87
CA MET A 455 7.22 -23.87 -7.42
C MET A 455 5.74 -24.02 -7.04
N THR A 456 4.81 -23.87 -7.99
CA THR A 456 3.39 -24.17 -7.80
C THR A 456 2.86 -25.00 -8.96
N SER A 457 1.91 -25.91 -8.70
CA SER A 457 1.22 -26.62 -9.79
C SER A 457 0.13 -25.73 -10.37
N GLY A 458 -0.19 -25.86 -11.67
CA GLY A 458 -1.29 -25.10 -12.27
C GLY A 458 -2.66 -25.31 -11.60
N PHE A 459 -2.80 -26.38 -10.82
CA PHE A 459 -3.96 -26.65 -10.00
C PHE A 459 -3.99 -25.82 -8.68
N THR A 460 -2.84 -25.38 -8.18
CA THR A 460 -2.69 -24.65 -6.89
C THR A 460 -2.43 -23.15 -7.06
N ALA A 461 -2.01 -22.69 -8.23
CA ALA A 461 -1.75 -21.27 -8.49
C ALA A 461 -3.01 -20.37 -8.46
N VAL A 462 -4.20 -20.93 -8.71
CA VAL A 462 -5.47 -20.18 -8.80
C VAL A 462 -6.38 -20.37 -7.58
N THR A 463 -6.04 -21.28 -6.67
CA THR A 463 -6.78 -21.46 -5.41
C THR A 463 -5.82 -21.91 -4.33
N ASN A 464 -5.54 -21.02 -3.37
CA ASN A 464 -4.83 -21.44 -2.18
C ASN A 464 -5.82 -21.56 -1.02
N ALA A 465 -6.17 -22.81 -0.69
CA ALA A 465 -6.81 -23.21 0.55
C ALA A 465 -5.79 -23.48 1.68
N TYR A 466 -4.56 -22.95 1.56
CA TYR A 466 -3.66 -22.83 2.70
C TYR A 466 -3.80 -21.44 3.35
N VAL A 467 -4.44 -21.51 4.53
CA VAL A 467 -4.77 -20.50 5.54
C VAL A 467 -6.03 -19.69 5.27
#